data_AF-A0A660WP55-F1
#
_entry.id   AF-A0A660WP55-F1
#
_cell.length_a   1.000
_cell.length_b   1.000
_cell.length_c   1.000
_cell.angle_alpha   90.00
_cell.angle_beta   90.00
_cell.angle_gamma   90.00
#
_symmetry.space_group_name_H-M   'P 1'
#
loop_
_entity.id
_entity.type
_entity.pdbx_description
1 polymer ?
#
loop_
_entity_poly.entity_id
_entity_poly.type
_entity_poly.pdbx_seq_one_letter_code
_entity_poly.pdbx_strand_id
1 'polypeptide(L)' 'STKRKIAPLKEALKSSEREIIENALRECGGNKKKAAQILGINRTTLYNKMRELGISDIEN' A
#
# COMPACT_ATOMS: atom_id res chain seq x y z
N SER A 1 -32.10 -0.08 -0.19
CA SER A 1 -31.08 0.38 -1.14
C SER A 1 -30.00 1.16 -0.42
N THR A 2 -28.88 0.52 -0.12
CA THR A 2 -27.73 1.12 0.57
C THR A 2 -27.05 2.12 -0.36
N LYS A 3 -27.15 3.42 -0.04
CA LYS A 3 -26.48 4.50 -0.78
C LYS A 3 -24.98 4.21 -0.79
N ARG A 4 -24.43 3.89 -1.97
CA ARG A 4 -22.98 3.78 -2.18
C ARG A 4 -22.40 5.17 -1.93
N LYS A 5 -21.77 5.39 -0.77
CA LYS A 5 -21.04 6.64 -0.51
C LYS A 5 -19.94 6.72 -1.56
N ILE A 6 -20.07 7.69 -2.47
CA ILE A 6 -19.02 8.00 -3.44
C ILE A 6 -17.97 8.73 -2.62
N ALA A 7 -16.97 8.00 -2.12
CA ALA A 7 -15.82 8.60 -1.48
C ALA A 7 -15.09 9.46 -2.52
N PRO A 8 -14.50 10.59 -2.12
CA PRO A 8 -13.71 11.40 -3.04
C PRO A 8 -12.60 10.55 -3.66
N LEU A 9 -12.31 10.75 -4.96
CA LEU A 9 -11.34 9.96 -5.74
C LEU A 9 -10.01 9.77 -5.00
N LYS A 10 -9.59 10.81 -4.26
CA LYS A 10 -8.38 10.81 -3.45
C LYS A 10 -8.37 9.75 -2.35
N GLU A 11 -9.51 9.48 -1.71
CA GLU A 11 -9.63 8.43 -0.69
C GLU A 11 -9.71 7.03 -1.29
N ALA A 12 -10.45 6.88 -2.40
CA ALA A 12 -10.51 5.60 -3.11
C ALA A 12 -9.12 5.16 -3.58
N LEU A 13 -8.33 6.08 -4.16
CA LEU A 13 -6.96 5.81 -4.59
C LEU A 13 -6.06 5.45 -3.40
N LYS A 14 -6.16 6.16 -2.27
CA LYS A 14 -5.37 5.81 -1.07
C LYS A 14 -5.69 4.41 -0.54
N SER A 15 -6.96 4.02 -0.55
CA SER A 15 -7.37 2.68 -0.11
C SER A 15 -6.82 1.60 -1.03
N SER A 16 -6.95 1.78 -2.35
CA SER A 16 -6.40 0.84 -3.32
C SER A 16 -4.88 0.78 -3.25
N GLU A 17 -4.21 1.92 -3.10
CA GLU A 17 -2.76 1.98 -3.03
C GLU A 17 -2.22 1.29 -1.77
N ARG A 18 -2.93 1.44 -0.64
CA ARG A 18 -2.64 0.67 0.59
C ARG A 18 -2.77 -0.83 0.36
N GLU A 19 -3.87 -1.26 -0.24
CA GLU A 19 -4.13 -2.68 -0.50
C GLU A 19 -3.05 -3.29 -1.41
N ILE A 20 -2.66 -2.57 -2.47
CA ILE A 20 -1.61 -2.98 -3.40
C ILE A 20 -0.27 -3.15 -2.66
N ILE A 21 0.11 -2.19 -1.81
CA ILE A 21 1.37 -2.25 -1.06
C ILE A 21 1.33 -3.38 -0.03
N GLU A 22 0.22 -3.53 0.70
CA GLU A 22 0.05 -4.60 1.68
C GLU A 22 0.10 -5.98 1.02
N ASN A 23 -0.54 -6.15 -0.13
CA ASN A 23 -0.50 -7.41 -0.87
C ASN A 23 0.91 -7.71 -1.37
N ALA A 24 1.61 -6.73 -1.97
CA ALA A 24 2.99 -6.91 -2.41
C ALA A 24 3.93 -7.28 -1.24
N LEU A 25 3.73 -6.68 -0.06
CA LEU A 25 4.49 -7.03 1.15
C LEU A 25 4.17 -8.45 1.63
N ARG A 26 2.90 -8.86 1.64
CA ARG A 26 2.49 -10.22 1.99
C ARG A 26 3.07 -11.27 1.04
N GLU A 27 2.97 -11.05 -0.27
CA GLU A 27 3.54 -11.94 -1.28
C GLU A 27 5.07 -12.03 -1.18
N CYS A 28 5.70 -10.95 -0.74
CA CYS A 28 7.15 -10.90 -0.50
C CYS A 28 7.57 -11.41 0.89
N GLY A 29 6.64 -11.83 1.75
CA GLY A 29 6.91 -12.24 3.12
C GLY A 29 7.58 -11.14 3.96
N GLY A 30 7.13 -9.89 3.83
CA GLY A 30 7.72 -8.73 4.52
C GLY A 30 8.99 -8.18 3.85
N ASN A 31 9.42 -8.74 2.71
CA ASN A 31 10.59 -8.21 2.01
C ASN A 31 10.27 -6.93 1.23
N LYS A 32 10.43 -5.80 1.90
CA LYS A 32 10.25 -4.42 1.38
C LYS A 32 11.02 -4.16 0.08
N LYS A 33 12.20 -4.76 -0.11
CA LYS A 33 12.99 -4.60 -1.35
C LYS A 33 12.30 -5.30 -2.51
N LYS A 34 11.88 -6.55 -2.32
CA LYS A 34 11.14 -7.30 -3.33
C LYS A 34 9.79 -6.64 -3.62
N ALA A 35 9.06 -6.19 -2.61
CA ALA A 35 7.78 -5.50 -2.79
C ALA A 35 7.94 -4.23 -3.63
N ALA A 36 8.97 -3.41 -3.37
CA ALA A 36 9.29 -2.24 -4.19
C ALA A 36 9.58 -2.62 -5.66
N GLN A 37 10.35 -3.70 -5.88
CA GLN A 37 10.66 -4.19 -7.22
C GLN A 37 9.42 -4.70 -7.96
N ILE A 38 8.54 -5.46 -7.31
CA ILE A 38 7.28 -5.97 -7.89
C ILE A 38 6.36 -4.80 -8.26
N LEU A 39 6.27 -3.80 -7.38
CA LEU A 39 5.47 -2.60 -7.61
C LEU A 39 6.10 -1.64 -8.63
N GLY A 40 7.34 -1.90 -9.09
CA GLY A 40 8.05 -1.03 -10.04
C GLY A 40 8.38 0.35 -9.48
N ILE A 41 8.44 0.50 -8.15
CA ILE A 41 8.73 1.78 -7.48
C ILE A 41 10.05 1.72 -6.74
N ASN A 42 10.62 2.89 -6.50
CA ASN A 42 11.85 2.99 -5.72
C ASN A 42 11.57 2.65 -4.25
N ARG A 43 12.55 2.08 -3.55
CA ARG A 43 12.43 1.73 -2.12
C ARG A 43 12.02 2.94 -1.28
N THR A 44 12.61 4.12 -1.55
CA THR A 44 12.27 5.38 -0.86
C THR A 44 10.81 5.77 -1.06
N THR A 45 10.27 5.58 -2.27
CA THR A 45 8.85 5.84 -2.57
C THR A 45 7.95 4.88 -1.81
N LEU A 46 8.32 3.59 -1.75
CA LEU A 46 7.60 2.60 -0.95
C LEU A 46 7.58 3.02 0.53
N TYR A 47 8.72 3.38 1.12
CA TYR A 47 8.79 3.82 2.51
C TYR A 47 7.94 5.07 2.79
N ASN A 48 7.95 6.05 1.87
CA ASN A 48 7.11 7.24 2.00
C ASN A 48 5.62 6.86 1.95
N LYS A 49 5.20 6.06 0.98
CA LYS A 49 3.81 5.58 0.88
C LYS A 49 3.40 4.76 2.10
N MET A 50 4.26 3.87 2.60
CA MET A 50 4.02 3.10 3.82
C MET A 50 3.80 4.01 5.03
N ARG A 51 4.62 5.06 5.20
CA ARG A 51 4.43 6.04 6.28
C ARG A 51 3.14 6.84 6.11
N GLU A 52 2.85 7.31 4.90
CA GLU A 52 1.62 8.09 4.62
C GLU A 52 0.34 7.26 4.80
N LEU A 53 0.41 5.95 4.54
CA LEU A 53 -0.72 5.02 4.62
C LEU A 53 -0.79 4.31 5.99
N GLY A 54 0.17 4.54 6.88
CA GLY A 54 0.24 3.89 8.19
C GLY A 54 0.49 2.38 8.12
N ILE A 55 1.15 1.91 7.06
CA ILE A 55 1.57 0.51 6.91
C ILE A 55 2.83 0.34 7.75
N SER A 56 2.64 0.13 9.05
CA SER A 56 3.71 -0.20 9.98
C SER A 56 4.26 -1.58 9.62
N ASP A 57 5.57 -1.65 9.53
CA ASP A 57 6.25 -2.90 9.29
C ASP A 57 5.88 -3.91 10.39
N ILE A 58 5.20 -4.98 10.00
CA ILE A 58 4.95 -6.11 10.90
C ILE A 58 6.24 -6.93 10.90
N GLU A 59 7.30 -6.37 11.47
CA GLU A 59 8.60 -7.02 11.58
C GLU A 59 8.52 -8.04 12.74
N ASN A 60 8.56 -9.32 12.40
CA ASN A 60 9.16 -10.41 13.20
C ASN A 60 10.25 -11.05 12.34
#